data_AF-A0A965EU96-F1
#
_entry.id   AF-A0A965EU96-F1
#
_cell.length_a   1.000
_cell.length_b   1.000
_cell.length_c   1.000
_cell.angle_alpha   90.00
_cell.angle_beta   90.00
_cell.angle_gamma   90.00
#
_symmetry.space_group_name_H-M   'P 1'
#
loop_
_entity.id
_entity.type
_entity.pdbx_description
1 polymer ?
#
loop_
_entity_poly.entity_id
_entity_poly.type
_entity_poly.pdbx_seq_one_letter_code
_entity_poly.pdbx_strand_id
1 'polypeptide(L)'
;PSSAIFYGALSIHAGAYVLLRCGALLEQSPAARIALVVIGAGTALHAGTIGRVQTDLKSMLAYASMTQAGIIFVEIGLGWRVIPLVHVVSHAIIRSLQILRSPSALHDRHELEAALGGHPGAAGWSLRSLLPRSVQSRLYRIALDRGYEEMVVGRMVVGPAWRLLEAAAMLERRWIAWLGGERP
;
A
#
# COMPACT_ATOMS: atom_id res chain seq x y z
N PRO A 1 5.10 -15.68 9.20
CA PRO A 1 4.56 -14.31 9.10
C PRO A 1 5.66 -13.22 9.05
N SER A 2 6.67 -13.30 9.93
CA SER A 2 7.77 -12.31 10.01
C SER A 2 8.54 -12.14 8.69
N SER A 3 8.93 -13.23 8.03
CA SER A 3 9.62 -13.20 6.73
C SER A 3 8.75 -12.60 5.62
N ALA A 4 7.46 -12.92 5.58
CA ALA A 4 6.53 -12.37 4.60
C ALA A 4 6.36 -10.85 4.78
N ILE A 5 6.32 -10.36 6.02
CA ILE A 5 6.24 -8.92 6.32
C ILE A 5 7.54 -8.22 5.91
N PHE A 6 8.69 -8.78 6.30
CA PHE A 6 9.99 -8.18 6.01
C PHE A 6 10.27 -8.12 4.52
N TYR A 7 10.16 -9.26 3.82
CA TYR A 7 10.47 -9.35 2.39
C TYR A 7 9.33 -8.88 1.48
N GLY A 8 8.07 -8.93 1.91
CA GLY A 8 6.91 -8.63 1.07
C GLY A 8 6.30 -7.24 1.27
N ALA A 9 6.57 -6.57 2.40
CA ALA A 9 6.07 -5.23 2.69
C ALA A 9 7.18 -4.22 2.98
N LEU A 10 8.21 -4.58 3.77
CA LEU A 10 9.22 -3.60 4.22
C LEU A 10 10.40 -3.44 3.26
N SER A 11 10.88 -4.53 2.66
CA SER A 11 12.07 -4.54 1.80
C SER A 11 11.97 -3.57 0.60
N ILE A 12 10.79 -3.46 -0.01
CA ILE A 12 10.53 -2.61 -1.17
C ILE A 12 10.64 -1.11 -0.84
N HIS A 13 10.47 -0.74 0.44
CA HIS A 13 10.52 0.65 0.90
C HIS A 13 11.90 1.08 1.41
N ALA A 14 12.81 0.14 1.66
CA ALA A 14 14.14 0.45 2.17
C ALA A 14 14.91 1.40 1.23
N GLY A 15 14.81 1.20 -0.09
CA GLY A 15 15.43 2.08 -1.08
C GLY A 15 14.88 3.52 -1.02
N ALA A 16 13.56 3.68 -0.94
CA ALA A 16 12.93 4.99 -0.80
C ALA A 16 13.35 5.70 0.50
N TYR A 17 13.45 4.95 1.61
CA TYR A 17 13.91 5.51 2.89
C TYR A 17 15.35 6.03 2.81
N VAL A 18 16.27 5.27 2.20
CA VAL A 18 17.66 5.70 1.99
C VAL A 18 17.70 6.97 1.14
N LEU A 19 16.95 7.01 0.03
CA LEU A 19 16.89 8.20 -0.84
C LEU A 19 16.37 9.43 -0.11
N LEU A 20 15.33 9.29 0.73
CA LEU A 20 14.83 10.37 1.60
C LEU A 20 15.91 10.87 2.57
N ARG A 21 16.69 9.97 3.18
CA ARG A 21 17.80 10.32 4.08
C ARG A 21 18.97 10.98 3.33
N CYS A 22 19.18 10.62 2.07
CA CYS A 22 20.15 11.24 1.18
C CYS A 22 19.64 12.53 0.53
N GLY A 23 18.50 13.09 0.94
CA GLY A 23 17.91 14.29 0.34
C GLY A 23 18.87 15.47 0.21
N ALA A 24 19.70 15.74 1.23
CA ALA A 24 20.70 16.81 1.19
C ALA A 24 21.79 16.59 0.13
N LEU A 25 22.11 15.33 -0.21
CA LEU A 25 23.05 14.99 -1.30
C LEU A 25 22.36 15.13 -2.66
N LEU A 26 21.09 14.74 -2.75
CA LEU A 26 20.30 14.89 -3.97
C LEU A 26 20.08 16.36 -4.33
N GLU A 27 19.88 17.24 -3.34
CA GLU A 27 19.77 18.69 -3.55
C GLU A 27 21.02 19.31 -4.19
N GLN A 28 22.20 18.76 -3.90
CA GLN A 28 23.48 19.23 -4.46
C GLN A 28 23.73 18.74 -5.89
N SER A 29 22.98 17.74 -6.37
CA SER A 29 23.15 17.16 -7.70
C SER A 29 21.82 17.14 -8.48
N PRO A 30 21.55 18.19 -9.27
CA PRO A 30 20.38 18.23 -10.15
C PRO A 30 20.34 17.03 -11.12
N ALA A 31 21.50 16.59 -11.62
CA ALA A 31 21.60 15.43 -12.50
C ALA A 31 21.11 14.14 -11.83
N ALA A 32 21.48 13.91 -10.56
CA ALA A 32 21.02 12.74 -9.81
C ALA A 32 19.50 12.77 -9.58
N ARG A 33 18.93 13.95 -9.29
CA ARG A 33 17.48 14.13 -9.14
C ARG A 33 16.73 13.86 -10.44
N ILE A 34 17.21 14.38 -11.56
CA ILE A 34 16.63 14.14 -12.88
C ILE A 34 16.67 12.64 -13.21
N ALA A 35 17.82 11.99 -13.01
CA ALA A 35 17.94 10.55 -13.22
C ALA A 35 16.95 9.77 -12.35
N LEU A 36 16.80 10.14 -11.08
CA LEU A 36 15.84 9.52 -10.17
C LEU A 36 14.39 9.66 -10.66
N VAL A 37 14.00 10.86 -11.12
CA VAL A 37 12.66 11.10 -11.70
C VAL A 37 12.45 10.26 -12.95
N VAL A 38 13.41 10.25 -13.88
CA VAL A 38 13.30 9.51 -15.15
C VAL A 38 13.18 8.01 -14.89
N ILE A 39 14.03 7.45 -14.03
CA ILE A 39 14.00 6.02 -13.67
C ILE A 39 12.70 5.68 -12.94
N GLY A 40 12.29 6.51 -11.98
CA GLY A 40 11.04 6.31 -11.23
C GLY A 40 9.80 6.34 -12.13
N ALA A 41 9.70 7.34 -13.01
CA ALA A 41 8.60 7.49 -13.95
C ALA A 41 8.57 6.34 -14.96
N GLY A 42 9.73 5.97 -15.53
CA GLY A 42 9.85 4.84 -16.44
C GLY A 42 9.42 3.53 -15.79
N THR A 43 9.85 3.29 -14.54
CA THR A 43 9.45 2.12 -13.75
C THR A 43 7.95 2.10 -13.49
N ALA A 44 7.36 3.22 -13.07
CA ALA A 44 5.94 3.31 -12.78
C ALA A 44 5.07 3.08 -14.03
N LEU A 45 5.45 3.66 -15.17
CA LEU A 45 4.75 3.45 -16.44
C LEU A 45 4.89 2.01 -16.91
N HIS A 46 6.10 1.46 -16.90
CA HIS A 46 6.35 0.08 -17.34
C HIS A 46 5.60 -0.92 -16.46
N ALA A 47 5.74 -0.84 -15.14
CA ALA A 47 5.07 -1.73 -14.21
C ALA A 47 3.54 -1.58 -14.26
N GLY A 48 3.03 -0.35 -14.40
CA GLY A 48 1.60 -0.08 -14.50
C GLY A 48 0.97 -0.60 -15.80
N THR A 49 1.71 -0.61 -16.91
CA THR A 49 1.25 -1.21 -18.17
C THR A 49 1.23 -2.73 -18.09
N ILE A 50 2.31 -3.35 -17.61
CA ILE A 50 2.38 -4.81 -17.46
C ILE A 50 1.37 -5.33 -16.42
N GLY A 51 1.17 -4.59 -15.33
CA GLY A 51 0.23 -4.95 -14.27
C GLY A 51 -1.21 -5.12 -14.76
N ARG A 52 -1.64 -4.30 -15.74
CA ARG A 52 -3.00 -4.36 -16.31
C ARG A 52 -3.27 -5.60 -17.15
N VAL A 53 -2.22 -6.23 -17.68
CA VAL A 53 -2.34 -7.45 -18.51
C VAL A 53 -2.00 -8.71 -17.73
N GLN A 54 -1.74 -8.62 -16.42
CA GLN A 54 -1.50 -9.80 -15.59
C GLN A 54 -2.80 -10.55 -15.33
N THR A 55 -2.78 -11.85 -15.59
CA THR A 55 -3.88 -12.78 -15.31
C THR A 55 -3.93 -13.24 -13.86
N ASP A 56 -2.77 -13.24 -13.18
CA ASP A 56 -2.63 -13.71 -11.81
C ASP A 56 -2.61 -12.55 -10.80
N LEU A 57 -3.42 -12.66 -9.75
CA LEU A 57 -3.51 -11.65 -8.69
C LEU A 57 -2.15 -11.38 -8.02
N LYS A 58 -1.34 -12.43 -7.80
CA LYS A 58 -0.02 -12.29 -7.17
C LYS A 58 0.91 -11.42 -8.01
N SER A 59 0.92 -11.65 -9.33
CA SER A 59 1.72 -10.88 -10.27
C SER A 59 1.19 -9.46 -10.40
N MET A 60 -0.13 -9.28 -10.50
CA MET A 60 -0.78 -7.98 -10.54
C MET A 60 -0.41 -7.11 -9.32
N LEU A 61 -0.50 -7.67 -8.10
CA LEU A 61 -0.12 -6.97 -6.86
C LEU A 61 1.38 -6.66 -6.78
N ALA A 62 2.24 -7.52 -7.34
CA ALA A 62 3.67 -7.24 -7.43
C ALA A 62 3.96 -6.04 -8.36
N TYR A 63 3.32 -6.00 -9.54
CA TYR A 63 3.44 -4.87 -10.46
C TYR A 63 2.81 -3.58 -9.93
N ALA A 64 1.70 -3.67 -9.19
CA ALA A 64 1.14 -2.54 -8.46
C ALA A 64 2.14 -1.98 -7.43
N SER A 65 2.81 -2.86 -6.68
CA SER A 65 3.82 -2.46 -5.68
C SER A 65 5.05 -1.80 -6.35
N MET A 66 5.50 -2.32 -7.49
CA MET A 66 6.56 -1.69 -8.31
C MET A 66 6.14 -0.31 -8.85
N THR A 67 4.88 -0.16 -9.23
CA THR A 67 4.34 1.12 -9.70
C THR A 67 4.38 2.17 -8.59
N GLN A 68 3.92 1.84 -7.39
CA GLN A 68 3.95 2.76 -6.24
C GLN A 68 5.38 3.11 -5.82
N ALA A 69 6.31 2.14 -5.83
CA ALA A 69 7.73 2.42 -5.59
C ALA A 69 8.31 3.42 -6.62
N GLY A 70 7.97 3.28 -7.90
CA GLY A 70 8.37 4.22 -8.95
C GLY A 70 7.81 5.63 -8.72
N ILE A 71 6.55 5.76 -8.31
CA ILE A 71 5.93 7.05 -7.98
C ILE A 71 6.64 7.71 -6.79
N ILE A 72 6.93 6.95 -5.73
CA ILE A 72 7.67 7.46 -4.56
C ILE A 72 9.06 7.98 -4.98
N PHE A 73 9.74 7.32 -5.92
CA PHE A 73 11.04 7.78 -6.41
C PHE A 73 10.92 9.11 -7.17
N VAL A 74 9.86 9.28 -7.97
CA VAL A 74 9.56 10.55 -8.63
C VAL A 74 9.32 11.66 -7.61
N GLU A 75 8.50 11.41 -6.59
CA GLU A 75 8.22 12.37 -5.52
C GLU A 75 9.50 12.84 -4.80
N ILE A 76 10.41 11.91 -4.50
CA ILE A 76 11.71 12.22 -3.89
C ILE A 76 12.58 13.04 -4.87
N GLY A 77 12.62 12.66 -6.15
CA GLY A 77 13.37 13.38 -7.18
C GLY A 77 12.87 14.81 -7.43
N LEU A 78 11.56 15.04 -7.32
CA LEU A 78 10.95 16.37 -7.33
C LEU A 78 11.30 17.21 -6.10
N GLY A 79 11.96 16.62 -5.10
CA GLY A 79 12.44 17.31 -3.91
C GLY A 79 11.40 17.41 -2.80
N TRP A 80 10.29 16.66 -2.89
CA TRP A 80 9.30 16.63 -1.83
C TRP A 80 9.80 15.77 -0.67
N ARG A 81 9.60 16.25 0.57
CA ARG A 81 10.03 15.55 1.79
C ARG A 81 8.88 14.81 2.47
N VAL A 82 7.75 15.50 2.65
CA VAL A 82 6.61 15.00 3.42
C VAL A 82 5.77 14.02 2.59
N ILE A 83 5.49 14.36 1.33
CA ILE A 83 4.65 13.55 0.43
C ILE A 83 5.19 12.12 0.28
N PRO A 84 6.46 11.90 -0.14
CA PRO A 84 7.00 10.55 -0.27
C PRO A 84 7.11 9.78 1.05
N LEU A 85 7.31 10.47 2.18
CA LEU A 85 7.29 9.83 3.49
C LEU A 85 5.91 9.28 3.83
N VAL A 86 4.87 10.10 3.66
CA VAL A 86 3.48 9.70 3.89
C VAL A 86 3.07 8.59 2.92
N HIS A 87 3.49 8.67 1.65
CA HIS A 87 3.25 7.65 0.65
C HIS A 87 3.87 6.31 1.05
N VAL A 88 5.16 6.29 1.40
CA VAL A 88 5.87 5.08 1.88
C VAL A 88 5.16 4.45 3.07
N VAL A 89 4.81 5.25 4.09
CA VAL A 89 4.16 4.74 5.31
C VAL A 89 2.78 4.18 5.00
N SER A 90 1.97 4.90 4.23
CA SER A 90 0.61 4.46 3.87
C SER A 90 0.65 3.16 3.07
N HIS A 91 1.54 3.06 2.09
CA HIS A 91 1.70 1.87 1.26
C HIS A 91 2.22 0.67 2.09
N ALA A 92 3.19 0.90 2.98
CA ALA A 92 3.72 -0.15 3.86
C ALA A 92 2.65 -0.70 4.82
N ILE A 93 1.79 0.17 5.36
CA ILE A 93 0.67 -0.24 6.22
C ILE A 93 -0.31 -1.10 5.43
N ILE A 94 -0.75 -0.66 4.25
CA ILE A 94 -1.70 -1.40 3.41
C ILE A 94 -1.14 -2.77 3.03
N ARG A 95 0.12 -2.86 2.60
CA ARG A 95 0.76 -4.15 2.27
C ARG A 95 0.92 -5.05 3.50
N SER A 96 1.28 -4.50 4.65
CA SER A 96 1.38 -5.27 5.89
C SER A 96 0.02 -5.85 6.29
N LEU A 97 -1.07 -5.07 6.17
CA LEU A 97 -2.43 -5.54 6.42
C LEU A 97 -2.85 -6.65 5.44
N GLN A 98 -2.54 -6.50 4.14
CA GLN A 98 -2.81 -7.55 3.14
C GLN A 98 -2.06 -8.85 3.45
N ILE A 99 -0.78 -8.77 3.84
CA ILE A 99 0.05 -9.93 4.19
C ILE A 99 -0.41 -10.57 5.50
N LEU A 100 -0.83 -9.79 6.50
CA LEU A 100 -1.36 -10.29 7.77
C LEU A 100 -2.73 -10.96 7.63
N ARG A 101 -3.58 -10.47 6.72
CA ARG A 101 -4.88 -11.08 6.39
C ARG A 101 -4.74 -12.37 5.58
N SER A 102 -3.64 -12.58 4.85
CA SER A 102 -3.49 -13.77 4.00
C SER A 102 -3.43 -15.10 4.79
N PRO A 103 -2.64 -15.23 5.88
CA PRO A 103 -2.62 -16.41 6.73
C PRO A 103 -3.95 -16.72 7.42
N SER A 104 -4.67 -15.69 7.92
CA SER A 104 -5.93 -15.92 8.64
C SER A 104 -7.02 -16.54 7.76
N ALA A 105 -7.13 -16.11 6.50
CA ALA A 105 -8.10 -16.73 5.58
C ALA A 105 -7.69 -18.11 5.05
N LEU A 106 -6.39 -18.42 4.99
CA LEU A 106 -5.92 -19.75 4.62
C LEU A 106 -6.18 -20.74 5.77
N HIS A 107 -5.94 -20.30 7.01
CA HIS A 107 -6.30 -21.07 8.21
C HIS A 107 -7.81 -21.31 8.29
N ASP A 108 -8.62 -20.26 8.07
CA ASP A 108 -10.09 -20.38 8.01
C ASP A 108 -10.56 -21.35 6.92
N ARG A 109 -9.88 -21.42 5.77
CA ARG A 109 -10.22 -22.37 4.70
C ARG A 109 -9.87 -23.81 5.08
N HIS A 110 -8.69 -24.04 5.65
CA HIS A 110 -8.30 -25.37 6.10
C HIS A 110 -9.18 -25.87 7.25
N GLU A 111 -9.55 -25.01 8.18
CA GLU A 111 -10.53 -25.34 9.23
C GLU A 111 -11.91 -25.67 8.64
N LEU A 112 -12.34 -24.96 7.59
CA LEU A 112 -13.61 -25.21 6.91
C LEU A 112 -13.59 -26.54 6.14
N GLU A 113 -12.51 -26.86 5.42
CA GLU A 113 -12.32 -28.14 4.73
C GLU A 113 -12.26 -29.31 5.72
N ALA A 114 -11.63 -29.11 6.87
CA ALA A 114 -11.64 -30.07 7.97
C ALA A 114 -13.05 -30.28 8.53
N ALA A 115 -13.85 -29.21 8.67
CA ALA A 115 -15.23 -29.28 9.13
C ALA A 115 -16.21 -29.89 8.10
N LEU A 116 -15.87 -29.86 6.80
CA LEU A 116 -16.70 -30.40 5.71
C LEU A 116 -16.36 -31.86 5.34
N GLY A 117 -15.38 -32.49 6.00
CA GLY A 117 -15.14 -33.94 5.86
C GLY A 117 -13.68 -34.40 5.78
N GLY A 118 -12.68 -33.51 5.92
CA GLY A 118 -11.28 -33.90 6.02
C GLY A 118 -10.83 -34.11 7.48
N HIS A 119 -10.73 -35.36 7.97
CA HIS A 119 -10.02 -35.64 9.23
C HIS A 119 -8.49 -35.58 9.01
N PRO A 120 -7.65 -35.22 10.01
CA PRO A 120 -7.82 -35.52 11.44
C PRO A 120 -7.49 -34.39 12.45
N GLY A 121 -8.22 -34.35 13.57
CA GLY A 121 -7.74 -33.70 14.82
C GLY A 121 -8.73 -32.78 15.53
N ALA A 122 -9.37 -33.30 16.58
CA ALA A 122 -10.02 -32.61 17.71
C ALA A 122 -10.64 -31.21 17.48
N ALA A 123 -11.95 -31.20 17.23
CA ALA A 123 -12.80 -30.02 17.20
C ALA A 123 -12.78 -29.26 18.54
N GLY A 124 -12.03 -28.15 18.59
CA GLY A 124 -12.17 -27.10 19.59
C GLY A 124 -13.35 -26.18 19.25
N TRP A 125 -14.00 -25.64 20.29
CA TRP A 125 -15.19 -24.80 20.25
C TRP A 125 -15.22 -23.77 19.10
N SER A 126 -16.13 -23.98 18.14
CA SER A 126 -16.30 -23.09 16.98
C SER A 126 -17.30 -21.97 17.28
N LEU A 127 -16.81 -20.74 17.37
CA LEU A 127 -17.60 -19.50 17.49
C LEU A 127 -18.56 -19.27 16.30
N ARG A 128 -18.46 -20.10 15.24
CA ARG A 128 -19.26 -20.01 14.01
C ARG A 128 -20.69 -20.54 14.17
N SER A 129 -20.98 -21.32 15.21
CA SER A 129 -22.32 -21.88 15.48
C SER A 129 -23.37 -20.84 15.88
N LEU A 130 -22.92 -19.64 16.27
CA LEU A 130 -23.78 -18.54 16.68
C LEU A 130 -24.26 -17.65 15.52
N LEU A 131 -23.70 -17.82 14.31
CA LEU A 131 -23.96 -16.91 13.18
C LEU A 131 -24.87 -17.52 12.10
N PRO A 132 -25.91 -16.81 11.63
CA PRO A 132 -26.80 -17.27 10.57
C PRO A 132 -26.06 -17.56 9.25
N ARG A 133 -26.48 -18.60 8.51
CA ARG A 133 -25.87 -19.02 7.23
C ARG A 133 -25.77 -17.89 6.20
N SER A 134 -26.75 -17.01 6.15
CA SER A 134 -26.78 -15.84 5.26
C SER A 134 -25.64 -14.86 5.54
N VAL A 135 -25.27 -14.72 6.82
CA VAL A 135 -24.17 -13.87 7.29
C VAL A 135 -22.83 -14.57 7.00
N GLN A 136 -22.73 -15.88 7.20
CA GLN A 136 -21.55 -16.65 6.79
C GLN A 136 -21.28 -16.52 5.29
N SER A 137 -22.29 -16.68 4.44
CA SER A 137 -22.11 -16.57 2.99
C SER A 137 -21.75 -15.17 2.53
N ARG A 138 -22.21 -14.12 3.24
CA ARG A 138 -21.80 -12.73 2.98
C ARG A 138 -20.37 -12.47 3.44
N LEU A 139 -20.01 -12.89 4.65
CA LEU A 139 -18.65 -12.80 5.19
C LEU A 139 -17.65 -13.59 4.33
N TYR A 140 -18.06 -14.75 3.83
CA TYR A 140 -17.28 -15.58 2.93
C TYR A 140 -17.04 -14.91 1.58
N ARG A 141 -18.06 -14.28 0.99
CA ARG A 141 -17.93 -13.50 -0.25
C ARG A 141 -17.02 -12.29 -0.06
N ILE A 142 -17.18 -11.56 1.04
CA ILE A 142 -16.32 -10.42 1.41
C ILE A 142 -14.86 -10.88 1.61
N ALA A 143 -14.64 -12.06 2.19
CA ALA A 143 -13.30 -12.64 2.36
C ALA A 143 -12.68 -13.13 1.04
N LEU A 144 -13.50 -13.46 0.05
CA LEU A 144 -13.08 -13.95 -1.28
C LEU A 144 -12.86 -12.83 -2.30
N ASP A 145 -13.59 -11.72 -2.21
CA ASP A 145 -13.49 -10.54 -3.10
C ASP A 145 -12.21 -9.71 -2.87
N ARG A 146 -11.10 -10.34 -2.47
CA ARG A 146 -9.79 -9.73 -2.16
C ARG A 146 -9.15 -8.96 -3.31
N GLY A 147 -9.68 -9.04 -4.53
CA GLY A 147 -9.28 -8.20 -5.67
C GLY A 147 -9.90 -6.79 -5.66
N TYR A 148 -10.96 -6.55 -4.88
CA TYR A 148 -11.63 -5.24 -4.80
C TYR A 148 -11.12 -4.35 -3.64
N GLU A 149 -10.32 -4.88 -2.71
CA GLU A 149 -9.85 -4.09 -1.56
C GLU A 149 -8.95 -2.93 -1.96
N GLU A 150 -8.13 -3.02 -3.03
CA GLU A 150 -7.35 -1.87 -3.50
C GLU A 150 -8.23 -0.74 -4.07
N MET A 151 -9.38 -1.09 -4.69
CA MET A 151 -10.32 -0.12 -5.24
C MET A 151 -11.21 0.52 -4.15
N VAL A 152 -11.57 -0.24 -3.11
CA VAL A 152 -12.33 0.25 -1.95
C VAL A 152 -11.44 1.07 -1.01
N VAL A 153 -10.21 0.64 -0.73
CA VAL A 153 -9.22 1.39 0.06
C VAL A 153 -8.78 2.67 -0.68
N GLY A 154 -8.63 2.61 -2.01
CA GLY A 154 -8.41 3.80 -2.83
C GLY A 154 -9.52 4.85 -2.67
N ARG A 155 -10.78 4.43 -2.60
CA ARG A 155 -11.91 5.37 -2.41
C ARG A 155 -12.09 5.84 -0.95
N MET A 156 -11.92 4.95 0.03
CA MET A 156 -12.23 5.25 1.43
C MET A 156 -11.05 5.81 2.23
N VAL A 157 -9.80 5.55 1.84
CA VAL A 157 -8.61 5.96 2.59
C VAL A 157 -7.82 7.03 1.84
N VAL A 158 -7.55 6.81 0.55
CA VAL A 158 -6.73 7.76 -0.24
C VAL A 158 -7.49 9.06 -0.50
N GLY A 159 -8.79 9.01 -0.81
CA GLY A 159 -9.60 10.21 -1.01
C GLY A 159 -9.61 11.17 0.19
N PRO A 160 -9.91 10.70 1.41
CA PRO A 160 -9.86 11.54 2.61
C PRO A 160 -8.45 11.95 3.02
N ALA A 161 -7.46 11.07 2.89
CA ALA A 161 -6.06 11.40 3.22
C ALA A 161 -5.50 12.47 2.27
N TRP A 162 -5.83 12.40 0.97
CA TRP A 162 -5.45 13.41 -0.02
C TRP A 162 -6.05 14.78 0.30
N ARG A 163 -7.34 14.81 0.69
CA ARG A 163 -8.01 16.05 1.13
C ARG A 163 -7.38 16.65 2.39
N LEU A 164 -6.92 15.82 3.33
CA LEU A 164 -6.21 16.28 4.53
C LEU A 164 -4.82 16.83 4.20
N LEU A 165 -4.10 16.22 3.27
CA LEU A 165 -2.79 16.68 2.81
C LEU A 165 -2.91 17.99 2.01
N GLU A 166 -3.92 18.12 1.15
CA GLU A 166 -4.21 19.38 0.46
C GLU A 166 -4.58 20.49 1.44
N ALA A 167 -5.37 20.18 2.47
CA ALA A 167 -5.70 21.13 3.53
C ALA A 167 -4.47 21.55 4.33
N ALA A 168 -3.58 20.62 4.68
CA ALA A 168 -2.33 20.91 5.36
C ALA A 168 -1.39 21.77 4.48
N ALA A 169 -1.27 21.45 3.19
CA ALA A 169 -0.46 22.21 2.25
C ALA A 169 -1.03 23.61 1.97
N MET A 170 -2.35 23.78 1.99
CA MET A 170 -2.99 25.10 1.91
C MET A 170 -2.76 25.94 3.17
N LEU A 171 -2.81 25.31 4.36
CA LEU A 171 -2.48 25.96 5.62
C LEU A 171 -1.02 26.41 5.67
N GLU A 172 -0.11 25.55 5.22
CA GLU A 172 1.32 25.86 5.10
C GLU A 172 1.56 27.04 4.16
N ARG A 173 0.97 27.05 2.95
CA ARG A 173 1.07 28.19 2.02
C ARG A 173 0.51 29.48 2.59
N ARG A 174 -0.61 29.42 3.32
CA ARG A 174 -1.20 30.59 4.00
C ARG A 174 -0.33 31.11 5.13
N TRP A 175 0.29 30.22 5.90
CA TRP A 175 1.22 30.59 6.97
C TRP A 175 2.50 31.20 6.42
N ILE A 176 3.05 30.64 5.34
CA ILE A 176 4.23 31.19 4.68
C ILE A 176 3.93 32.57 4.09
N ALA A 177 2.77 32.77 3.45
CA ALA A 177 2.36 34.09 2.94
C ALA A 177 2.19 35.12 4.08
N TRP A 178 1.65 34.70 5.22
CA TRP A 178 1.50 35.55 6.41
C TRP A 178 2.85 35.93 7.04
N LEU A 179 3.80 35.00 7.09
CA LEU A 179 5.18 35.26 7.56
C LEU A 179 6.02 36.05 6.55
N GLY A 180 5.68 35.97 5.26
CA GLY A 180 6.34 36.68 4.16
C GLY A 180 5.93 38.15 4.02
N GLY A 181 4.94 38.62 4.77
CA GLY A 181 4.59 40.05 4.86
C GLY A 181 3.71 40.60 3.74
N GLU A 182 3.23 39.79 2.81
CA GLU A 182 2.27 40.24 1.79
C GLU A 182 0.86 40.25 2.39
N ARG A 183 0.40 41.46 2.75
CA ARG A 183 -1.03 41.72 2.98
C ARG A 183 -1.67 42.17 1.66
N PRO A 184 -2.93 41.78 1.39
CA PRO A 184 -3.65 42.16 0.17
C PRO A 184 -3.79 43.67 0.02
#